data_AF-A0A936LMW3-F1
#
_entry.id   AF-A0A936LMW3-F1
#
_cell.length_a   1.000
_cell.length_b   1.000
_cell.length_c   1.000
_cell.angle_alpha   90.00
_cell.angle_beta   90.00
_cell.angle_gamma   90.00
#
_symmetry.space_group_name_H-M   'P 1'
#
loop_
_entity.id
_entity.type
_entity.pdbx_description
1 polymer ?
#
loop_
_entity_poly.entity_id
_entity_poly.type
_entity_poly.pdbx_seq_one_letter_code
_entity_poly.pdbx_strand_id
1 'polypeptide(L)'
;MSYRVRVWDNYEYMDESAAYDEGTYASYAEALEAAKKVVRKSLEWQWQPGFTVDQLVTQYVMYGEDPGIICDGPSPEPRFSARDYANELYEEVCRSMALAHERGGPPK
;
A
#
# COMPACT_ATOMS: atom_id res chain seq x y z
N MET A 1 -10.49 21.90 -5.71
CA MET A 1 -10.59 20.65 -4.95
C MET A 1 -9.53 19.73 -5.47
N SER A 2 -8.70 19.22 -4.58
CA SER A 2 -7.58 18.36 -4.91
C SER A 2 -7.49 17.21 -3.91
N TYR A 3 -6.98 16.08 -4.37
CA TYR A 3 -6.86 14.86 -3.58
C TYR A 3 -5.39 14.56 -3.38
N ARG A 4 -4.92 14.67 -2.15
CA ARG A 4 -3.55 14.35 -1.78
C ARG A 4 -3.46 12.94 -1.23
N VAL A 5 -2.54 12.14 -1.77
CA VAL A 5 -2.20 10.84 -1.20
C VAL A 5 -1.07 11.05 -0.21
N ARG A 6 -1.36 10.86 1.08
CA ARG A 6 -0.37 10.89 2.14
C ARG A 6 -0.12 9.48 2.63
N VAL A 7 1.15 9.13 2.82
CA VAL A 7 1.60 7.79 3.18
C VAL A 7 2.19 7.84 4.58
N TRP A 8 1.71 6.98 5.46
CA TRP A 8 2.30 6.72 6.76
C TRP A 8 3.03 5.39 6.74
N ASP A 9 4.13 5.28 7.48
CA ASP A 9 4.84 4.02 7.67
C ASP A 9 4.36 3.38 8.99
N ASN A 10 3.92 2.13 8.93
CA ASN A 10 3.48 1.37 10.10
C ASN A 10 4.61 1.15 11.13
N TYR A 11 5.88 1.17 10.70
CA TYR A 11 7.03 1.05 11.59
C TYR A 11 7.31 2.34 12.36
N GLU A 12 7.24 3.48 11.67
CA GLU A 12 7.51 4.81 12.22
C GLU A 12 6.22 5.55 12.61
N TYR A 13 5.17 4.81 13.01
CA TYR A 13 3.83 5.37 13.26
C TYR A 13 3.76 6.45 14.35
N MET A 14 4.78 6.52 15.23
CA MET A 14 4.90 7.53 16.28
C MET A 14 5.63 8.80 15.83
N ASP A 15 6.25 8.78 14.65
CA ASP A 15 6.93 9.93 14.06
C ASP A 15 6.10 10.48 12.89
N GLU A 16 5.28 11.49 13.15
CA GLU A 16 4.47 12.14 12.11
C GLU A 16 5.31 12.76 10.98
N SER A 17 6.61 13.02 11.20
CA SER A 17 7.54 13.55 10.19
C SER A 17 8.01 12.49 9.20
N ALA A 18 7.86 11.20 9.52
CA ALA A 18 8.12 10.09 8.60
C ALA A 18 7.07 10.00 7.48
N ALA A 19 5.87 10.55 7.70
CA ALA A 19 4.81 10.53 6.70
C ALA A 19 5.13 11.49 5.54
N TYR A 20 5.00 10.99 4.31
CA TYR A 20 5.29 11.73 3.09
C TYR A 20 4.07 11.84 2.18
N ASP A 21 4.08 12.84 1.29
CA ASP A 21 3.04 12.99 0.28
C ASP A 21 3.53 12.30 -1.01
N GLU A 22 2.82 11.25 -1.45
CA GLU A 22 3.15 10.54 -2.69
C GLU A 22 2.81 11.40 -3.92
N GLY A 23 1.72 12.16 -3.83
CA GLY A 23 1.25 13.01 -4.90
C GLY A 23 -0.01 13.81 -4.56
N THR A 24 -0.32 14.76 -5.43
CA THR A 24 -1.58 15.51 -5.42
C THR A 24 -2.26 15.38 -6.78
N TYR A 25 -3.54 15.04 -6.75
CA TYR A 25 -4.31 14.61 -7.92
C TYR A 25 -5.56 15.48 -8.11
N ALA A 26 -6.00 15.60 -9.36
CA ALA A 26 -7.17 16.40 -9.72
C ALA A 26 -8.49 15.67 -9.40
N SER A 27 -8.46 14.34 -9.31
CA SER A 27 -9.63 13.50 -9.04
C SER A 27 -9.39 12.44 -7.97
N TYR A 28 -10.46 12.01 -7.31
CA TYR A 28 -10.42 10.92 -6.34
C TYR A 28 -10.00 9.60 -7.00
N ALA A 29 -10.45 9.33 -8.23
CA ALA A 29 -10.09 8.12 -8.96
C ALA A 29 -8.58 8.02 -9.20
N GLU A 30 -7.92 9.12 -9.59
CA GLU A 30 -6.46 9.15 -9.75
C GLU A 30 -5.73 8.93 -8.42
N ALA A 31 -6.19 9.60 -7.35
CA ALA A 31 -5.62 9.43 -6.02
C ALA A 31 -5.82 8.00 -5.49
N LEU A 32 -6.97 7.38 -5.77
CA LEU A 32 -7.27 6.00 -5.40
C LEU A 32 -6.35 5.02 -6.12
N GLU A 33 -6.15 5.18 -7.43
CA GLU A 33 -5.22 4.35 -8.18
C GLU A 33 -3.77 4.52 -7.69
N ALA A 34 -3.36 5.73 -7.32
CA ALA A 34 -2.06 5.97 -6.71
C ALA A 34 -1.92 5.30 -5.34
N ALA A 35 -2.88 5.47 -4.44
CA ALA A 35 -2.89 4.84 -3.13
C ALA A 35 -2.85 3.31 -3.23
N LYS A 36 -3.65 2.72 -4.13
CA LYS A 36 -3.65 1.27 -4.39
C LYS A 36 -2.29 0.76 -4.90
N LYS A 37 -1.59 1.55 -5.73
CA LYS A 37 -0.25 1.20 -6.20
C LYS A 37 0.78 1.21 -5.07
N VAL A 38 0.69 2.16 -4.13
CA VAL A 38 1.54 2.19 -2.93
C VAL A 38 1.35 0.92 -2.12
N VAL A 39 0.10 0.54 -1.80
CA VAL A 39 -0.19 -0.70 -1.05
C VAL A 39 0.38 -1.93 -1.75
N ARG A 40 0.12 -2.10 -3.05
CA ARG A 40 0.63 -3.24 -3.82
C ARG A 40 2.16 -3.29 -3.81
N LYS A 41 2.83 -2.17 -4.07
CA LYS A 41 4.30 -2.09 -4.05
C LYS A 41 4.85 -2.43 -2.66
N SER A 42 4.22 -1.96 -1.60
CA SER A 42 4.62 -2.26 -0.22
C SER A 42 4.52 -3.77 0.07
N LEU A 43 3.41 -4.42 -0.30
CA LEU A 43 3.24 -5.87 -0.16
C LEU A 43 4.27 -6.65 -0.99
N GLU A 44 4.45 -6.26 -2.25
CA GLU A 44 5.43 -6.87 -3.14
C GLU A 44 6.85 -6.70 -2.59
N TRP A 45 7.19 -5.55 -2.01
CA TRP A 45 8.50 -5.26 -1.41
C TRP A 45 8.76 -6.07 -0.14
N GLN A 46 7.75 -6.32 0.68
CA GLN A 46 7.90 -7.07 1.93
C GLN A 46 7.95 -8.59 1.75
N TRP A 47 7.26 -9.13 0.75
CA TRP A 47 7.18 -10.57 0.55
C TRP A 47 8.58 -11.21 0.39
N GLN A 48 8.85 -12.37 0.99
CA GLN A 48 10.11 -13.11 0.75
C GLN A 48 9.81 -14.50 0.18
N PRO A 49 10.74 -15.11 -0.57
CA PRO A 49 10.59 -16.47 -1.06
C PRO A 49 10.11 -17.44 0.03
N GLY A 50 8.97 -18.09 -0.23
CA GLY A 50 8.35 -19.03 0.71
C GLY A 50 7.42 -18.41 1.75
N PHE A 51 7.17 -17.09 1.73
CA PHE A 51 6.18 -16.48 2.63
C PHE A 51 4.76 -16.98 2.35
N THR A 52 4.11 -17.42 3.41
CA THR A 52 2.67 -17.62 3.51
C THR A 52 1.93 -16.28 3.57
N VAL A 53 0.62 -16.30 3.33
CA VAL A 53 -0.26 -15.13 3.47
C VAL A 53 -0.15 -14.51 4.86
N ASP A 54 -0.20 -15.32 5.92
CA ASP A 54 -0.13 -14.83 7.31
C ASP A 54 1.20 -14.13 7.62
N GLN A 55 2.30 -14.61 7.04
CA GLN A 55 3.61 -13.95 7.18
C GLN A 55 3.63 -12.61 6.45
N LEU A 56 3.04 -12.51 5.25
CA LEU A 56 2.93 -11.25 4.53
C LEU A 56 2.01 -10.25 5.27
N VAL A 57 0.89 -10.71 5.82
CA VAL A 57 -0.01 -9.90 6.67
C VAL A 57 0.77 -9.33 7.85
N THR A 58 1.53 -10.18 8.55
CA THR A 58 2.34 -9.77 9.71
C THR A 58 3.36 -8.70 9.32
N GLN A 59 4.05 -8.88 8.20
CA GLN A 59 5.02 -7.90 7.70
C GLN A 59 4.37 -6.57 7.35
N TYR A 60 3.21 -6.60 6.70
CA TYR A 60 2.49 -5.38 6.32
C TYR A 60 2.02 -4.60 7.53
N VAL A 61 1.49 -5.29 8.55
CA VAL A 61 1.05 -4.63 9.80
C VAL A 61 2.22 -3.99 10.53
N MET A 62 3.43 -4.55 10.45
CA MET A 62 4.60 -4.07 11.19
C MET A 62 5.42 -3.01 10.42
N TYR A 63 5.48 -3.10 9.09
CA TYR A 63 6.43 -2.35 8.26
C TYR A 63 5.80 -1.82 6.95
N GLY A 64 4.48 -1.92 6.81
CA GLY A 64 3.74 -1.54 5.61
C GLY A 64 3.55 -0.05 5.45
N GLU A 65 3.44 0.37 4.19
CA GLU A 65 2.98 1.70 3.85
C GLU A 65 1.44 1.74 3.91
N ASP A 66 0.91 2.71 4.65
CA ASP A 66 -0.53 2.94 4.90
C ASP A 66 -0.96 4.25 4.22
N PRO A 67 -1.22 4.25 2.89
CA PRO A 67 -1.67 5.44 2.18
C PRO A 67 -3.13 5.81 2.50
N GLY A 68 -3.37 7.10 2.73
CA GLY A 68 -4.68 7.71 2.85
C GLY A 68 -4.90 8.83 1.83
N ILE A 69 -6.16 9.06 1.47
CA ILE A 69 -6.55 10.13 0.55
C ILE A 69 -7.14 11.30 1.36
N ILE A 70 -6.49 12.45 1.29
CA ILE A 70 -6.88 13.69 1.96
C ILE A 70 -7.45 14.65 0.91
N CYS A 71 -8.68 15.11 1.10
CA CYS A 71 -9.27 16.17 0.29
C CYS A 71 -9.11 17.53 0.98
N ASP A 72 -8.85 18.59 0.21
CA ASP A 72 -8.75 19.97 0.69
C ASP A 72 -10.11 20.63 1.02
N GLY A 73 -11.21 19.90 0.88
CA GLY A 73 -12.56 20.33 1.20
C GLY A 73 -13.52 19.16 1.48
N PRO A 74 -14.83 19.44 1.69
CA PRO A 74 -15.82 18.38 1.84
C PRO A 74 -15.87 17.53 0.57
N SER A 75 -15.63 16.24 0.71
CA SER A 75 -15.71 15.27 -0.40
C SER A 75 -16.88 14.32 -0.16
N PRO A 76 -17.72 14.03 -1.17
CA PRO A 76 -18.74 13.00 -1.09
C PRO A 76 -18.16 11.58 -1.27
N GLU A 77 -16.88 11.47 -1.62
CA GLU A 77 -16.21 10.21 -1.92
C GLU A 77 -15.99 9.38 -0.64
N PRO A 78 -16.03 8.04 -0.76
CA PRO A 78 -15.79 7.18 0.39
C PRO A 78 -14.37 7.32 0.91
N ARG A 79 -14.16 7.05 2.20
CA ARG A 79 -12.82 6.95 2.77
C ARG A 79 -12.11 5.72 2.20
N PHE A 80 -10.89 5.91 1.71
CA PHE A 80 -10.00 4.80 1.38
C PHE A 80 -9.32 4.24 2.65
N SER A 81 -9.24 2.92 2.74
CA SER A 81 -8.57 2.17 3.80
C SER A 81 -7.53 1.26 3.16
N ALA A 82 -6.25 1.58 3.33
CA ALA A 82 -5.19 0.77 2.74
C ALA A 82 -5.14 -0.64 3.34
N ARG A 83 -5.44 -0.78 4.63
CA ARG A 83 -5.56 -2.08 5.29
C ARG A 83 -6.65 -2.95 4.69
N ASP A 84 -7.84 -2.40 4.42
CA ASP A 84 -8.92 -3.18 3.82
C ASP A 84 -8.55 -3.61 2.40
N TYR A 85 -7.93 -2.71 1.63
CA TYR A 85 -7.44 -3.05 0.30
C TYR A 85 -6.30 -4.09 0.33
N ALA A 86 -5.38 -4.02 1.30
CA ALA A 86 -4.33 -5.02 1.47
C ALA A 86 -4.90 -6.42 1.76
N ASN A 87 -5.98 -6.51 2.57
CA ASN A 87 -6.67 -7.77 2.84
C ASN A 87 -7.19 -8.45 1.58
N GLU A 88 -7.59 -7.68 0.56
CA GLU A 88 -8.02 -8.20 -0.74
C GLU A 88 -6.86 -8.71 -1.60
N LEU A 89 -5.63 -8.27 -1.33
CA LEU A 89 -4.47 -8.52 -2.19
C LEU A 89 -3.54 -9.64 -1.73
N TYR A 90 -3.53 -10.02 -0.44
CA TYR A 90 -2.49 -10.90 0.10
C TYR A 90 -2.35 -12.22 -0.66
N GLU A 91 -3.45 -12.90 -0.97
CA GLU A 91 -3.43 -14.16 -1.71
C GLU A 91 -2.88 -13.99 -3.13
N GLU A 92 -3.28 -12.91 -3.80
CA GLU A 92 -2.84 -12.62 -5.16
C GLU A 92 -1.35 -12.31 -5.19
N VAL A 93 -0.87 -11.45 -4.28
CA VAL A 93 0.54 -11.06 -4.18
C VAL A 93 1.41 -12.24 -3.82
N CYS A 94 1.05 -13.06 -2.82
CA CYS A 94 1.82 -14.26 -2.48
C CYS A 94 1.95 -15.20 -3.70
N ARG A 95 0.85 -15.41 -4.44
CA ARG A 95 0.84 -16.26 -5.62
C ARG A 95 1.68 -15.68 -6.76
N SER A 96 1.52 -14.40 -7.06
CA SER A 96 2.24 -13.73 -8.16
C SER A 96 3.75 -13.70 -7.89
N MET A 97 4.14 -13.39 -6.65
CA MET A 97 5.54 -13.32 -6.24
C MET A 97 6.21 -14.70 -6.20
N ALA A 98 5.51 -15.74 -5.73
CA ALA A 98 6.02 -17.11 -5.79
C ALA A 98 6.30 -17.54 -7.24
N LEU A 99 5.34 -17.32 -8.15
CA LEU A 99 5.51 -17.62 -9.57
C LEU A 99 6.64 -16.81 -10.23
N ALA A 100 6.79 -15.53 -9.87
CA ALA A 100 7.88 -14.70 -10.37
C ALA A 100 9.24 -15.19 -9.90
N HIS A 101 9.35 -15.60 -8.63
CA HIS A 101 10.58 -16.14 -8.04
C HIS A 101 10.99 -17.47 -8.71
N GLU A 102 10.05 -18.41 -8.90
CA GLU A 102 10.29 -19.70 -9.57
C GLU A 102 10.80 -19.54 -11.01
N ARG A 103 10.41 -18.47 -11.68
CA ARG A 103 10.85 -18.15 -13.06
C ARG A 103 12.23 -17.50 -13.12
N GLY A 104 12.93 -17.39 -11.98
CA GLY A 104 14.23 -16.70 -11.91
C GLY A 104 14.09 -15.19 -12.09
N GLY A 105 12.96 -14.62 -11.65
CA GLY A 105 12.79 -13.17 -11.59
C GLY A 105 13.94 -12.51 -10.83
N PRO A 106 14.25 -11.24 -11.14
CA PRO A 106 15.38 -10.55 -10.52
C PRO A 106 15.26 -10.61 -8.99
N PRO A 107 16.37 -10.84 -8.26
CA PRO A 107 16.37 -10.57 -6.83
C PRO A 107 16.00 -9.10 -6.61
N LYS A 108 15.23 -8.85 -5.55
CA LYS A 108 14.86 -7.50 -5.13
C LYS A 108 16.08 -6.64 -4.83
#